data_AF-A0A3P8TAS5-F1
#
_entry.id   AF-A0A3P8TAS5-F1
#
_cell.length_a   1.000
_cell.length_b   1.000
_cell.length_c   1.000
_cell.angle_alpha   90.00
_cell.angle_beta   90.00
_cell.angle_gamma   90.00
#
_symmetry.space_group_name_H-M   'P 1'
#
loop_
_entity.id
_entity.type
_entity.pdbx_description
1 polymer ?
#
loop_
_entity_poly.entity_id
_entity_poly.type
_entity_poly.pdbx_seq_one_letter_code
_entity_poly.pdbx_strand_id
1 'polypeptide(L)'
;MNTFYIVIEVVIAVLSISGNILVCWAVAINTTLKNATNYFLVSLAVADILVGCLAIPFAITISIGIHLDFYGCLFLACFVLVLTQSSIFSLLAIAIDRYLAVKIPLRYKELMTGKTAREIIAILWILSFVIGLIPFFGWNLKYARCGNGSSDADNTTNSQGRGDLLQSCKLQCFFESVVDMHYMVYFNFFVCVLLPLLIMLGIYVKIFTVARKQLRQIELKCVGNGDSHHHGLLQKEIRAAKSLSIIVGLFAVCWLPVHILNCLTLFYEELKKPEVVMYVAIILSHANSAVNPIIYAYRIQDFRNTFRKILAQHFLCRKEELYLSSNGSRRNRDQIHMTIDPLL
;
A
#
# COMPACT_ATOMS: atom_id res chain seq x y z
N MET A 1 21.28 7.72 18.55
CA MET A 1 20.54 6.77 17.69
C MET A 1 19.10 7.24 17.47
N ASN A 2 18.35 7.59 18.52
CA ASN A 2 16.94 8.03 18.39
C ASN A 2 16.72 9.23 17.45
N THR A 3 17.57 10.27 17.50
CA THR A 3 17.41 11.43 16.60
C THR A 3 17.57 11.07 15.12
N PHE A 4 18.53 10.21 14.78
CA PHE A 4 18.75 9.78 13.40
C PHE A 4 17.60 8.93 12.87
N TYR A 5 17.11 8.00 13.70
CA TYR A 5 15.91 7.22 13.42
C TYR A 5 14.70 8.12 13.17
N ILE A 6 14.43 9.08 14.06
CA ILE A 6 13.30 10.02 13.94
C ILE A 6 13.41 10.85 12.65
N VAL A 7 14.60 11.38 12.34
CA VAL A 7 14.80 12.17 11.11
C VAL A 7 14.51 11.34 9.87
N ILE A 8 15.01 10.10 9.80
CA ILE A 8 14.74 9.20 8.66
C ILE A 8 13.24 8.91 8.55
N GLU A 9 12.59 8.56 9.66
CA GLU A 9 11.15 8.27 9.69
C GLU A 9 10.33 9.47 9.22
N VAL A 10 10.66 10.70 9.67
CA VAL A 10 9.98 11.92 9.21
C VAL A 10 10.19 12.15 7.71
N VAL A 11 11.40 11.92 7.18
CA VAL A 11 11.66 12.02 5.74
C VAL A 11 10.81 11.01 4.97
N ILE A 12 10.75 9.76 5.43
CA ILE A 12 9.91 8.71 4.84
C ILE A 12 8.43 9.10 4.88
N ALA A 13 7.95 9.63 6.00
CA ALA A 13 6.57 10.09 6.13
C ALA A 13 6.22 11.16 5.10
N VAL A 14 7.06 12.19 4.95
CA VAL A 14 6.85 13.27 3.97
C VAL A 14 6.83 12.72 2.54
N LEU A 15 7.78 11.84 2.19
CA LEU A 15 7.84 11.22 0.87
C LEU A 15 6.63 10.32 0.60
N SER A 16 6.21 9.53 1.59
CA SER A 16 5.03 8.67 1.49
C SER A 16 3.76 9.50 1.27
N ILE A 17 3.52 10.53 2.09
CA ILE A 17 2.32 11.37 2.00
C ILE A 17 2.28 12.09 0.65
N SER A 18 3.35 12.81 0.30
CA SER A 18 3.38 13.62 -0.93
C SER A 18 3.25 12.77 -2.19
N GLY A 19 3.97 11.65 -2.26
CA GLY A 19 3.94 10.76 -3.41
C GLY A 19 2.58 10.08 -3.58
N ASN A 20 1.98 9.58 -2.50
CA ASN A 20 0.70 8.87 -2.59
C ASN A 20 -0.50 9.82 -2.77
N ILE A 21 -0.44 11.05 -2.26
CA ILE A 21 -1.40 12.11 -2.63
C ILE A 21 -1.35 12.35 -4.15
N LEU A 22 -0.16 12.41 -4.74
CA LEU A 22 0.00 12.58 -6.18
C LEU A 22 -0.60 11.41 -6.97
N VAL A 23 -0.48 10.17 -6.49
CA VAL A 23 -1.14 8.98 -7.06
C VAL A 23 -2.65 9.15 -7.07
N CYS A 24 -3.24 9.47 -5.91
CA CYS A 24 -4.68 9.70 -5.78
C CYS A 24 -5.16 10.83 -6.69
N TRP A 25 -4.41 11.94 -6.73
CA TRP A 25 -4.73 13.09 -7.56
C TRP A 25 -4.69 12.76 -9.06
N ALA A 26 -3.68 12.01 -9.51
CA ALA A 26 -3.57 11.59 -10.91
C ALA A 26 -4.78 10.75 -11.37
N VAL A 27 -5.24 9.80 -10.55
CA VAL A 27 -6.43 9.00 -10.85
C VAL A 27 -7.72 9.84 -10.81
N ALA A 28 -7.80 10.82 -9.91
CA ALA A 28 -8.96 11.70 -9.80
C ALA A 28 -9.18 12.56 -11.05
N ILE A 29 -8.10 13.12 -11.62
CA ILE A 29 -8.18 14.02 -12.79
C ILE A 29 -8.26 13.25 -14.11
N ASN A 30 -7.52 12.16 -14.25
CA ASN A 30 -7.37 11.50 -15.53
C ASN A 30 -8.38 10.37 -15.69
N THR A 31 -9.40 10.59 -16.51
CA THR A 31 -10.46 9.60 -16.77
C THR A 31 -9.93 8.31 -17.39
N THR A 32 -8.79 8.34 -18.11
CA THR A 32 -8.17 7.12 -18.66
C THR A 32 -7.57 6.22 -17.57
N LEU A 33 -7.27 6.79 -16.39
CA LEU A 33 -6.79 6.06 -15.22
C LEU A 33 -7.94 5.51 -14.37
N LYS A 34 -9.22 5.81 -14.64
CA LYS A 34 -10.36 5.34 -13.84
C LYS A 34 -10.79 3.92 -14.24
N ASN A 35 -9.91 2.96 -13.97
CA ASN A 35 -10.16 1.53 -14.16
C ASN A 35 -10.07 0.75 -12.83
N ALA A 36 -10.50 -0.51 -12.83
CA ALA A 36 -10.57 -1.32 -11.61
C ALA A 36 -9.21 -1.50 -10.91
N THR A 37 -8.14 -1.79 -11.65
CA THR A 37 -6.78 -1.94 -11.11
C THR A 37 -6.33 -0.67 -10.39
N ASN A 38 -6.58 0.48 -11.00
CA ASN A 38 -6.18 1.75 -10.45
C ASN A 38 -6.99 2.14 -9.20
N TYR A 39 -8.23 1.65 -9.03
CA TYR A 39 -8.93 1.80 -7.75
C TYR A 39 -8.24 1.02 -6.62
N PHE A 40 -7.71 -0.18 -6.89
CA PHE A 40 -6.89 -0.89 -5.90
C PHE A 40 -5.57 -0.17 -5.61
N LEU A 41 -4.93 0.45 -6.63
CA LEU A 41 -3.75 1.29 -6.41
C LEU A 41 -4.07 2.52 -5.57
N VAL A 42 -5.25 3.12 -5.74
CA VAL A 42 -5.72 4.23 -4.87
C VAL A 42 -5.96 3.74 -3.45
N SER A 43 -6.56 2.55 -3.26
CA SER A 43 -6.72 1.95 -1.92
C SER A 43 -5.36 1.75 -1.23
N LEU A 44 -4.37 1.22 -1.97
CA LEU A 44 -3.00 1.07 -1.48
C LEU A 44 -2.37 2.44 -1.13
N ALA A 45 -2.53 3.44 -2.01
CA ALA A 45 -2.03 4.79 -1.77
C ALA A 45 -2.67 5.43 -0.53
N VAL A 46 -3.96 5.20 -0.27
CA VAL A 46 -4.63 5.67 0.95
C VAL A 46 -4.04 5.01 2.20
N ALA A 47 -3.77 3.70 2.17
CA ALA A 47 -3.08 3.03 3.27
C ALA A 47 -1.69 3.61 3.51
N ASP A 48 -0.91 3.87 2.45
CA ASP A 48 0.44 4.45 2.52
C ASP A 48 0.44 5.91 3.01
N ILE A 49 -0.59 6.71 2.66
CA ILE A 49 -0.79 8.05 3.24
C ILE A 49 -1.03 7.94 4.75
N LEU A 50 -1.89 7.01 5.18
CA LEU A 50 -2.15 6.78 6.61
C LEU A 50 -0.90 6.25 7.34
N VAL A 51 -0.02 5.50 6.65
CA VAL A 51 1.28 5.12 7.22
C VAL A 51 2.10 6.36 7.55
N GLY A 52 2.23 7.29 6.60
CA GLY A 52 2.97 8.54 6.82
C GLY A 52 2.32 9.46 7.86
N CYS A 53 1.00 9.62 7.82
CA CYS A 53 0.27 10.54 8.69
C CYS A 53 0.10 10.03 10.12
N LEU A 54 -0.01 8.72 10.32
CA LEU A 54 -0.40 8.13 11.61
C LEU A 54 0.58 7.04 12.06
N ALA A 55 0.87 6.02 11.23
CA ALA A 55 1.69 4.89 11.66
C ALA A 55 3.12 5.30 12.06
N ILE A 56 3.77 6.15 11.26
CA ILE A 56 5.13 6.62 11.54
C ILE A 56 5.17 7.46 12.82
N PRO A 57 4.30 8.48 13.01
CA PRO A 57 4.20 9.18 14.29
C PRO A 57 3.94 8.25 15.49
N PHE A 58 3.09 7.23 15.32
CA PHE A 58 2.82 6.25 16.36
C PHE A 58 4.05 5.39 16.66
N ALA A 59 4.78 4.95 15.64
CA ALA A 59 6.02 4.18 15.79
C ALA A 59 7.10 5.00 16.50
N ILE A 60 7.24 6.29 16.18
CA ILE A 60 8.14 7.21 16.89
C ILE A 60 7.72 7.30 18.36
N THR A 61 6.42 7.48 18.64
CA THR A 61 5.88 7.57 20.00
C THR A 61 6.16 6.31 20.82
N ILE A 62 5.97 5.13 20.22
CA ILE A 62 6.29 3.82 20.83
C ILE A 62 7.80 3.66 21.04
N SER A 63 8.63 4.14 20.11
CA SER A 63 10.10 4.04 20.24
C SER A 63 10.67 4.89 21.38
N ILE A 64 9.99 5.98 21.74
CA ILE A 64 10.36 6.83 22.88
C ILE A 64 9.95 6.17 24.22
N GLY A 65 8.93 5.31 24.20
CA GLY A 65 8.46 4.64 25.40
C GLY A 65 7.71 5.58 26.36
N ILE A 66 6.86 6.47 25.84
CA ILE A 66 6.05 7.33 26.72
C ILE A 66 5.08 6.51 27.56
N HIS A 67 4.74 7.00 28.75
CA HIS A 67 3.78 6.32 29.61
C HIS A 67 2.35 6.56 29.12
N LEU A 68 1.66 5.49 28.76
CA LEU A 68 0.28 5.51 28.25
C LEU A 68 -0.55 4.45 28.98
N ASP A 69 -1.88 4.61 28.94
CA ASP A 69 -2.78 3.52 29.31
C ASP A 69 -2.59 2.33 28.36
N PHE A 70 -2.74 1.11 28.89
CA PHE A 70 -2.57 -0.14 28.15
C PHE A 70 -3.29 -0.13 26.79
N TYR A 71 -4.57 0.23 26.76
CA TYR A 71 -5.34 0.21 25.50
C TYR A 71 -4.97 1.35 24.56
N GLY A 72 -4.49 2.47 25.09
CA GLY A 72 -3.91 3.54 24.29
C GLY A 72 -2.65 3.07 23.57
N CYS A 73 -1.71 2.44 24.29
CA CYS A 73 -0.52 1.87 23.69
C CYS A 73 -0.84 0.75 22.69
N LEU A 74 -1.80 -0.13 23.03
CA LEU A 74 -2.24 -1.21 22.14
C LEU A 74 -2.84 -0.66 20.84
N PHE A 75 -3.61 0.44 20.90
CA PHE A 75 -4.14 1.09 19.70
C PHE A 75 -3.02 1.56 18.77
N LEU A 76 -2.03 2.27 19.32
CA LEU A 76 -0.89 2.77 18.54
C LEU A 76 -0.14 1.63 17.84
N ALA A 77 0.07 0.52 18.55
CA ALA A 77 0.75 -0.66 18.00
C ALA A 77 -0.09 -1.40 16.93
N CYS A 78 -1.39 -1.62 17.20
CA CYS A 78 -2.27 -2.36 16.30
C CYS A 78 -2.67 -1.60 15.05
N PHE A 79 -2.73 -0.25 15.09
CA PHE A 79 -3.12 0.54 13.93
C PHE A 79 -2.17 0.34 12.74
N VAL A 80 -0.87 0.17 13.00
CA VAL A 80 0.12 -0.16 11.95
C VAL A 80 -0.20 -1.51 11.31
N LEU A 81 -0.66 -2.50 12.09
CA LEU A 81 -1.04 -3.82 11.59
C LEU A 81 -2.25 -3.75 10.66
N VAL A 82 -3.24 -2.90 10.97
CA VAL A 82 -4.41 -2.65 10.10
C VAL A 82 -3.97 -2.13 8.74
N LEU A 83 -3.09 -1.13 8.70
CA LEU A 83 -2.62 -0.53 7.45
C LEU A 83 -1.76 -1.50 6.62
N THR A 84 -0.94 -2.29 7.30
CA THR A 84 -0.15 -3.36 6.68
C THR A 84 -1.06 -4.39 6.03
N GLN A 85 -2.11 -4.82 6.75
CA GLN A 85 -3.07 -5.79 6.23
C GLN A 85 -3.85 -5.25 5.02
N SER A 86 -4.26 -3.98 5.07
CA SER A 86 -4.93 -3.30 3.96
C SER A 86 -4.04 -3.26 2.71
N SER A 87 -2.74 -3.04 2.90
CA SER A 87 -1.75 -3.06 1.82
C SER A 87 -1.60 -4.45 1.21
N ILE A 88 -1.49 -5.50 2.03
CA ILE A 88 -1.39 -6.90 1.57
C ILE A 88 -2.63 -7.29 0.75
N PHE A 89 -3.82 -6.98 1.26
CA PHE A 89 -5.07 -7.28 0.57
C PHE A 89 -5.22 -6.49 -0.73
N SER A 90 -4.80 -5.22 -0.75
CA SER A 90 -4.79 -4.42 -1.98
C SER A 90 -3.83 -5.03 -3.02
N LEU A 91 -2.62 -5.46 -2.63
CA LEU A 91 -1.67 -6.12 -3.52
C LEU A 91 -2.16 -7.48 -4.04
N LEU A 92 -2.82 -8.26 -3.18
CA LEU A 92 -3.43 -9.53 -3.57
C LEU A 92 -4.57 -9.30 -4.56
N ALA A 93 -5.44 -8.31 -4.31
CA ALA A 93 -6.51 -7.93 -5.22
C ALA A 93 -5.96 -7.47 -6.57
N ILE A 94 -4.87 -6.70 -6.59
CA ILE A 94 -4.16 -6.32 -7.82
C ILE A 94 -3.64 -7.56 -8.55
N ALA A 95 -3.01 -8.51 -7.84
CA ALA A 95 -2.51 -9.74 -8.46
C ALA A 95 -3.63 -10.56 -9.11
N ILE A 96 -4.76 -10.72 -8.41
CA ILE A 96 -5.95 -11.42 -8.92
C ILE A 96 -6.55 -10.67 -10.13
N ASP A 97 -6.73 -9.35 -10.03
CA ASP A 97 -7.23 -8.51 -11.11
C ASP A 97 -6.39 -8.66 -12.38
N ARG A 98 -5.06 -8.58 -12.25
CA ARG A 98 -4.13 -8.78 -13.38
C ARG A 98 -4.19 -10.19 -13.94
N TYR A 99 -4.33 -11.20 -13.08
CA TYR A 99 -4.52 -12.57 -13.54
C TYR A 99 -5.79 -12.73 -14.37
N LEU A 100 -6.91 -12.16 -13.92
CA LEU A 100 -8.18 -12.18 -14.65
C LEU A 100 -8.07 -11.45 -15.98
N ALA A 101 -7.44 -10.27 -16.01
CA ALA A 101 -7.23 -9.49 -17.23
C ALA A 101 -6.42 -10.26 -18.29
N VAL A 102 -5.38 -10.99 -17.89
CA VAL A 102 -4.54 -11.80 -18.79
C VAL A 102 -5.22 -13.11 -19.20
N LYS A 103 -5.96 -13.75 -18.29
CA LYS A 103 -6.51 -15.10 -18.51
C LYS A 103 -7.82 -15.11 -19.28
N ILE A 104 -8.70 -14.13 -19.04
CA ILE A 104 -10.06 -14.06 -19.61
C ILE A 104 -10.42 -12.65 -20.11
N PRO A 105 -9.68 -12.10 -21.09
CA PRO A 105 -9.80 -10.70 -21.50
C PRO A 105 -11.21 -10.27 -21.95
N LEU A 106 -11.98 -11.18 -22.56
CA LEU A 106 -13.34 -10.88 -23.05
C LEU A 106 -14.35 -10.70 -21.91
N ARG A 107 -14.32 -11.59 -20.91
CA ARG A 107 -15.24 -11.56 -19.76
C ARG A 107 -14.77 -10.61 -18.65
N TYR A 108 -13.49 -10.26 -18.63
CA TYR A 108 -12.91 -9.38 -17.61
C TYR A 108 -13.65 -8.05 -17.50
N LYS A 109 -14.02 -7.42 -18.63
CA LYS A 109 -14.72 -6.13 -18.63
C LYS A 109 -16.12 -6.19 -17.99
N GLU A 110 -16.78 -7.33 -18.07
CA GLU A 110 -18.10 -7.56 -17.46
C GLU A 110 -17.97 -7.88 -15.97
N LEU A 111 -16.94 -8.64 -15.60
CA LEU A 111 -16.70 -9.06 -14.21
C LEU A 111 -16.16 -7.93 -13.35
N MET A 112 -15.14 -7.22 -13.83
CA MET A 112 -14.38 -6.27 -13.03
C MET A 112 -14.76 -4.82 -13.37
N THR A 113 -15.92 -4.42 -12.84
CA THR A 113 -16.42 -3.05 -12.96
C THR A 113 -15.89 -2.15 -11.84
N GLY A 114 -15.98 -0.83 -12.03
CA GLY A 114 -15.63 0.13 -10.98
C GLY A 114 -16.51 0.06 -9.72
N LYS A 115 -17.75 -0.44 -9.83
CA LYS A 115 -18.62 -0.69 -8.67
C LYS A 115 -18.10 -1.90 -7.88
N THR A 116 -17.86 -3.02 -8.57
CA THR A 116 -17.31 -4.24 -8.00
C THR A 116 -15.97 -3.98 -7.30
N ALA A 117 -15.07 -3.22 -7.92
CA ALA A 117 -13.79 -2.88 -7.31
C ALA A 117 -13.94 -2.11 -5.99
N ARG A 118 -14.86 -1.13 -5.92
CA ARG A 118 -15.13 -0.37 -4.68
C ARG A 118 -15.75 -1.25 -3.59
N GLU A 119 -16.64 -2.16 -3.94
CA GLU A 119 -17.22 -3.13 -2.99
C GLU A 119 -16.14 -4.06 -2.43
N ILE A 120 -15.27 -4.60 -3.28
CA ILE A 120 -14.13 -5.41 -2.85
C ILE A 120 -13.23 -4.60 -1.90
N ILE A 121 -12.87 -3.36 -2.27
CA ILE A 121 -12.05 -2.49 -1.41
C ILE A 121 -12.68 -2.30 -0.03
N ALA A 122 -13.99 -2.01 0.04
CA ALA A 122 -14.69 -1.83 1.31
C ALA A 122 -14.61 -3.09 2.19
N ILE A 123 -14.81 -4.28 1.61
CA ILE A 123 -14.70 -5.57 2.32
C ILE A 123 -13.26 -5.77 2.82
N LEU A 124 -12.25 -5.50 1.99
CA LEU A 124 -10.84 -5.67 2.36
C LEU A 124 -10.42 -4.73 3.49
N TRP A 125 -10.93 -3.49 3.52
CA TRP A 125 -10.69 -2.58 4.65
C TRP A 125 -11.31 -3.10 5.95
N ILE A 126 -12.57 -3.55 5.91
CA ILE A 126 -13.24 -4.13 7.07
C ILE A 126 -12.45 -5.33 7.60
N LEU A 127 -12.05 -6.24 6.71
CA LEU A 127 -11.21 -7.39 7.07
C LEU A 127 -9.88 -6.97 7.69
N SER A 128 -9.25 -5.90 7.18
CA SER A 128 -8.00 -5.37 7.71
C SER A 128 -8.15 -4.84 9.14
N PHE A 129 -9.24 -4.12 9.42
CA PHE A 129 -9.55 -3.65 10.77
C PHE A 129 -9.81 -4.82 11.72
N VAL A 130 -10.62 -5.79 11.29
CA VAL A 130 -10.90 -6.98 12.09
C VAL A 130 -9.61 -7.71 12.45
N ILE A 131 -8.76 -8.00 11.46
CA ILE A 131 -7.50 -8.73 11.64
C ILE A 131 -6.49 -7.95 12.50
N GLY A 132 -6.29 -6.67 12.19
CA GLY A 132 -5.30 -5.84 12.89
C GLY A 132 -5.69 -5.49 14.33
N LEU A 133 -6.98 -5.50 14.66
CA LEU A 133 -7.49 -5.22 16.00
C LEU A 133 -7.81 -6.49 16.82
N ILE A 134 -7.49 -7.69 16.35
CA ILE A 134 -7.63 -8.94 17.14
C ILE A 134 -7.07 -8.82 18.57
N PRO A 135 -5.90 -8.18 18.81
CA PRO A 135 -5.39 -8.02 20.16
C PRO A 135 -6.37 -7.32 21.12
N PHE A 136 -7.26 -6.44 20.65
CA PHE A 136 -8.28 -5.81 21.50
C PHE A 136 -9.31 -6.80 22.05
N PHE A 137 -9.52 -7.93 21.38
CA PHE A 137 -10.48 -8.96 21.79
C PHE A 137 -9.89 -9.98 22.78
N GLY A 138 -8.69 -9.71 23.31
CA GLY A 138 -8.11 -10.47 24.42
C GLY A 138 -6.77 -11.15 24.12
N TRP A 139 -6.33 -11.18 22.86
CA TRP A 139 -5.01 -11.71 22.51
C TRP A 139 -3.92 -10.64 22.68
N ASN A 140 -3.74 -10.20 23.91
CA ASN A 140 -2.80 -9.15 24.31
C ASN A 140 -2.19 -9.45 25.68
N LEU A 141 -1.19 -8.67 26.08
CA LEU A 141 -0.43 -8.91 27.31
C LEU A 141 -1.00 -8.19 28.56
N LYS A 142 -2.26 -7.74 28.53
CA LYS A 142 -2.86 -6.96 29.63
C LYS A 142 -2.85 -7.72 30.94
N TYR A 143 -3.26 -8.99 30.93
CA TYR A 143 -3.31 -9.80 32.15
C TYR A 143 -1.90 -10.01 32.72
N ALA A 144 -0.91 -10.33 31.87
CA ALA A 144 0.47 -10.53 32.32
C ALA A 144 1.12 -9.23 32.87
N ARG A 145 0.81 -8.06 32.30
CA ARG A 145 1.43 -6.79 32.70
C ARG A 145 0.69 -6.03 33.81
N CYS A 146 -0.63 -6.12 33.82
CA CYS A 146 -1.49 -5.36 34.73
C CYS A 146 -2.18 -6.24 35.79
N GLY A 147 -2.16 -7.57 35.62
CA GLY A 147 -2.79 -8.52 36.54
C GLY A 147 -1.93 -8.89 37.75
N ASN A 148 -0.61 -8.76 37.66
CA ASN A 148 0.32 -9.05 38.77
C ASN A 148 0.42 -7.93 39.82
N GLY A 149 -0.58 -7.05 39.92
CA GLY A 149 -0.69 -6.03 40.98
C GLY A 149 -1.04 -6.58 42.36
N SER A 150 -0.87 -7.89 42.62
CA SER A 150 -1.25 -8.54 43.87
C SER A 150 -0.22 -9.57 44.39
N SER A 151 1.05 -9.46 44.00
CA SER A 151 2.14 -10.18 44.67
C SER A 151 3.45 -9.41 44.47
N ASP A 152 4.05 -8.95 45.58
CA ASP A 152 5.40 -8.39 45.70
C ASP A 152 5.61 -6.89 45.41
N ALA A 153 5.17 -6.04 46.35
CA ALA A 153 5.90 -4.84 46.78
C ALA A 153 5.41 -4.33 48.16
N ASP A 154 6.19 -4.69 49.18
CA ASP A 154 6.48 -4.01 50.45
C ASP A 154 5.41 -3.59 51.46
N ASN A 155 5.50 -4.26 52.61
CA ASN A 155 5.25 -3.73 53.95
C ASN A 155 6.00 -2.40 54.17
N THR A 156 5.41 -1.25 53.86
CA THR A 156 5.72 -0.01 54.60
C THR A 156 4.59 1.01 54.50
N THR A 157 3.97 1.24 55.67
CA THR A 157 3.36 2.48 56.16
C THR A 157 2.35 3.27 55.30
N ASN A 158 1.12 3.31 55.85
CA ASN A 158 0.24 4.48 55.93
C ASN A 158 -0.02 5.28 54.64
N SER A 159 -1.10 4.91 53.95
CA SER A 159 -2.11 5.90 53.60
C SER A 159 -3.44 5.24 53.30
N GLN A 160 -4.43 5.65 54.07
CA GLN A 160 -5.84 5.37 53.98
C GLN A 160 -6.38 5.77 52.60
N GLY A 161 -6.52 4.79 51.71
CA GLY A 161 -7.13 4.91 50.39
C GLY A 161 -8.24 3.90 50.24
N ARG A 162 -9.45 4.35 50.54
CA ARG A 162 -10.73 3.66 50.35
C ARG A 162 -10.80 3.11 48.92
N GLY A 163 -11.04 1.80 48.78
CA GLY A 163 -11.08 1.09 47.52
C GLY A 163 -12.12 1.67 46.57
N ASP A 164 -11.62 2.44 45.61
CA ASP A 164 -12.38 3.09 44.57
C ASP A 164 -11.50 3.05 43.30
N LEU A 165 -12.16 2.89 42.15
CA LEU A 165 -11.67 3.06 40.77
C LEU A 165 -10.85 1.94 40.10
N LEU A 166 -11.44 1.39 39.03
CA LEU A 166 -10.89 1.39 37.66
C LEU A 166 -9.37 1.67 37.59
N GLN A 167 -8.53 0.71 37.96
CA GLN A 167 -7.07 0.87 37.93
C GLN A 167 -6.64 1.07 36.46
N SER A 168 -6.44 2.31 36.03
CA SER A 168 -5.84 2.64 34.73
C SER A 168 -4.41 2.11 34.74
N CYS A 169 -4.17 1.04 33.98
CA CYS A 169 -2.86 0.42 33.88
C CYS A 169 -1.98 1.30 32.99
N LYS A 170 -1.21 2.19 33.62
CA LYS A 170 -0.19 2.99 32.95
C LYS A 170 1.11 2.19 32.88
N LEU A 171 1.70 2.11 31.69
CA LEU A 171 2.96 1.41 31.46
C LEU A 171 3.83 2.15 30.46
N GLN A 172 5.11 1.82 30.43
CA GLN A 172 6.04 2.31 29.42
C GLN A 172 5.72 1.66 28.07
N CYS A 173 5.24 2.45 27.11
CA CYS A 173 4.65 1.95 25.88
C CYS A 173 5.71 1.46 24.88
N PHE A 174 5.97 0.16 24.88
CA PHE A 174 6.73 -0.54 23.85
C PHE A 174 5.86 -1.58 23.15
N PHE A 175 6.17 -1.87 21.88
CA PHE A 175 5.42 -2.82 21.07
C PHE A 175 5.31 -4.20 21.74
N GLU A 176 6.46 -4.75 22.19
CA GLU A 176 6.56 -6.06 22.83
C GLU A 176 5.94 -6.10 24.24
N SER A 177 5.61 -4.94 24.82
CA SER A 177 4.97 -4.87 26.13
C SER A 177 3.46 -5.11 26.05
N VAL A 178 2.82 -4.85 24.90
CA VAL A 178 1.36 -4.90 24.75
C VAL A 178 0.88 -5.93 23.74
N VAL A 179 1.68 -6.20 22.70
CA VAL A 179 1.35 -7.17 21.64
C VAL A 179 2.05 -8.50 21.89
N ASP A 180 1.27 -9.59 21.87
CA ASP A 180 1.79 -10.95 22.06
C ASP A 180 2.59 -11.43 20.84
N MET A 181 3.77 -12.00 21.06
CA MET A 181 4.63 -12.51 19.97
C MET A 181 4.04 -13.74 19.27
N HIS A 182 3.24 -14.56 19.95
CA HIS A 182 2.52 -15.69 19.34
C HIS A 182 1.50 -15.19 18.32
N TYR A 183 0.77 -14.11 18.65
CA TYR A 183 -0.12 -13.44 17.70
C TYR A 183 0.67 -12.91 16.50
N MET A 184 1.79 -12.22 16.75
CA MET A 184 2.60 -11.63 15.68
C MET A 184 3.22 -12.66 14.74
N VAL A 185 3.67 -13.81 15.24
CA VAL A 185 4.33 -14.82 14.42
C VAL A 185 3.32 -15.78 13.78
N TYR A 186 2.51 -16.47 14.57
CA TYR A 186 1.66 -17.53 14.03
C TYR A 186 0.49 -16.98 13.22
N PHE A 187 -0.18 -15.96 13.74
CA PHE A 187 -1.37 -15.44 13.08
C PHE A 187 -0.99 -14.34 12.08
N ASN A 188 -0.39 -13.24 12.56
CA ASN A 188 -0.09 -12.11 11.69
C ASN A 188 0.91 -12.50 10.59
N PHE A 189 2.08 -13.05 10.93
CA PHE A 189 3.07 -13.39 9.91
C PHE A 189 2.69 -14.61 9.06
N PHE A 190 2.53 -15.80 9.64
CA PHE A 190 2.34 -17.01 8.82
C PHE A 190 1.01 -17.03 8.06
N VAL A 191 -0.09 -16.64 8.71
CA VAL A 191 -1.43 -16.68 8.09
C VAL A 191 -1.70 -15.40 7.29
N CYS A 192 -1.48 -14.23 7.87
CA CYS A 192 -1.94 -12.98 7.25
C CYS A 192 -0.93 -12.32 6.29
N VAL A 193 0.36 -12.65 6.38
CA VAL A 193 1.41 -12.10 5.49
C VAL A 193 1.97 -13.15 4.54
N LEU A 194 2.54 -14.24 5.07
CA LEU A 194 3.27 -15.24 4.28
C LEU A 194 2.35 -15.97 3.31
N LEU A 195 1.18 -16.43 3.76
CA LEU A 195 0.22 -17.13 2.90
C LEU A 195 -0.24 -16.24 1.72
N PRO A 196 -0.71 -14.98 1.91
CA PRO A 196 -0.99 -14.08 0.79
C PRO A 196 0.20 -13.83 -0.14
N LEU A 197 1.42 -13.69 0.40
CA LEU A 197 2.64 -13.53 -0.43
C LEU A 197 2.89 -14.76 -1.32
N LEU A 198 2.73 -15.96 -0.78
CA LEU A 198 2.86 -17.20 -1.55
C LEU A 198 1.77 -17.32 -2.62
N ILE A 199 0.53 -16.93 -2.30
CA ILE A 199 -0.57 -16.89 -3.28
C ILE A 199 -0.25 -15.89 -4.40
N MET A 200 0.18 -14.67 -4.06
CA MET A 200 0.57 -13.66 -5.06
C MET A 200 1.73 -14.16 -5.94
N LEU A 201 2.75 -14.77 -5.35
CA LEU A 201 3.86 -15.37 -6.08
C LEU A 201 3.36 -16.43 -7.06
N GLY A 202 2.51 -17.35 -6.61
CA GLY A 202 1.89 -18.37 -7.45
C GLY A 202 1.10 -17.77 -8.61
N ILE A 203 0.30 -16.72 -8.34
CA ILE A 203 -0.45 -15.99 -9.37
C ILE A 203 0.50 -15.39 -10.41
N TYR A 204 1.55 -14.66 -10.00
CA TYR A 204 2.49 -14.04 -10.93
C TYR A 204 3.27 -15.07 -11.75
N VAL A 205 3.70 -16.18 -11.14
CA VAL A 205 4.32 -17.29 -11.86
C VAL A 205 3.38 -17.83 -12.94
N LYS A 206 2.08 -17.99 -12.63
CA LYS A 206 1.07 -18.40 -13.62
C LYS A 206 0.87 -17.34 -14.71
N ILE A 207 0.80 -16.05 -14.37
CA ILE A 207 0.70 -14.94 -15.35
C ILE A 207 1.89 -15.02 -16.33
N PHE A 208 3.12 -15.07 -15.83
CA PHE A 208 4.31 -15.10 -16.68
C PHE A 208 4.41 -16.40 -17.50
N THR A 209 3.91 -17.51 -16.99
CA THR A 209 3.85 -18.77 -17.73
C THR A 209 2.85 -18.70 -18.87
N VAL A 210 1.65 -18.18 -18.62
CA VAL A 210 0.61 -17.98 -19.66
C VAL A 210 1.10 -16.98 -20.71
N ALA A 211 1.67 -15.87 -20.28
CA ALA A 211 2.25 -14.85 -21.16
C ALA A 211 3.32 -15.43 -22.09
N ARG A 212 4.27 -16.21 -21.55
CA ARG A 212 5.31 -16.88 -22.36
C ARG A 212 4.70 -17.88 -23.35
N LYS A 213 3.68 -18.64 -22.94
CA LYS A 213 3.00 -19.59 -23.83
C LYS A 213 2.28 -18.88 -24.98
N GLN A 214 1.58 -17.79 -24.70
CA GLN A 214 0.88 -16.99 -25.71
C GLN A 214 1.87 -16.34 -26.67
N LEU A 215 2.97 -15.74 -26.17
CA LEU A 215 4.03 -15.18 -27.03
C LEU A 215 4.63 -16.24 -27.97
N ARG A 216 4.96 -17.44 -27.45
CA ARG A 216 5.50 -18.52 -28.28
C ARG A 216 4.50 -19.03 -29.32
N GLN A 217 3.21 -19.12 -28.98
CA GLN A 217 2.16 -19.49 -29.94
C GLN A 217 1.97 -18.42 -31.02
N ILE A 218 2.21 -17.16 -30.69
CA ILE A 218 2.13 -16.05 -31.64
C ILE A 218 3.33 -16.08 -32.60
N GLU A 219 4.56 -16.27 -32.10
CA GLU A 219 5.75 -16.42 -32.97
C GLU A 219 5.59 -17.58 -33.98
N LEU A 220 4.97 -18.69 -33.56
CA LEU A 220 4.68 -19.82 -34.44
C LEU A 220 3.55 -19.55 -35.43
N LYS A 221 2.59 -18.68 -35.10
CA LYS A 221 1.46 -18.33 -35.97
C LYS A 221 1.75 -17.15 -36.90
N CYS A 222 2.69 -16.26 -36.58
CA CYS A 222 3.06 -15.08 -37.38
C CYS A 222 3.73 -15.41 -38.73
N VAL A 223 3.93 -16.69 -39.06
CA VAL A 223 4.21 -17.15 -40.44
C VAL A 223 2.94 -17.08 -41.32
N GLY A 224 1.75 -17.00 -40.71
CA GLY A 224 0.47 -16.76 -41.38
C GLY A 224 -0.17 -15.44 -40.92
N ASN A 225 -0.52 -14.59 -41.89
CA ASN A 225 -1.12 -13.27 -41.71
C ASN A 225 -2.29 -13.25 -40.69
N GLY A 226 -2.24 -12.42 -39.63
CA GLY A 226 -3.39 -12.16 -38.77
C GLY A 226 -3.12 -11.58 -37.36
N ASP A 227 -3.64 -10.36 -37.12
CA ASP A 227 -3.90 -9.66 -35.84
C ASP A 227 -2.76 -9.02 -35.03
N SER A 228 -2.12 -8.00 -35.63
CA SER A 228 -1.20 -7.06 -34.97
C SER A 228 -1.83 -6.30 -33.79
N HIS A 229 -3.15 -6.05 -33.79
CA HIS A 229 -3.83 -5.26 -32.75
C HIS A 229 -4.01 -6.03 -31.43
N HIS A 230 -4.39 -7.30 -31.48
CA HIS A 230 -4.53 -8.14 -30.28
C HIS A 230 -3.17 -8.38 -29.60
N HIS A 231 -2.11 -8.50 -30.41
CA HIS A 231 -0.73 -8.62 -29.95
C HIS A 231 -0.26 -7.38 -29.16
N GLY A 232 -0.53 -6.18 -29.66
CA GLY A 232 -0.18 -4.93 -28.99
C GLY A 232 -0.87 -4.75 -27.63
N LEU A 233 -2.12 -5.19 -27.49
CA LEU A 233 -2.86 -5.16 -26.22
C LEU A 233 -2.28 -6.16 -25.21
N LEU A 234 -1.99 -7.39 -25.63
CA LEU A 234 -1.41 -8.40 -24.75
C LEU A 234 -0.01 -7.99 -24.23
N GLN A 235 0.85 -7.44 -25.10
CA GLN A 235 2.16 -6.96 -24.68
C GLN A 235 2.08 -5.81 -23.66
N LYS A 236 1.09 -4.92 -23.80
CA LYS A 236 0.81 -3.86 -22.82
C LYS A 236 0.42 -4.45 -21.47
N GLU A 237 -0.49 -5.43 -21.45
CA GLU A 237 -0.92 -6.12 -20.22
C GLU A 237 0.25 -6.85 -19.52
N ILE A 238 1.11 -7.54 -20.28
CA ILE A 238 2.30 -8.20 -19.74
C ILE A 238 3.28 -7.19 -19.13
N ARG A 239 3.48 -6.04 -19.79
CA ARG A 239 4.35 -4.98 -19.27
C ARG A 239 3.80 -4.36 -17.99
N ALA A 240 2.48 -4.20 -17.90
CA ALA A 240 1.80 -3.76 -16.70
C ALA A 240 1.96 -4.78 -15.56
N ALA A 241 1.67 -6.06 -15.82
CA ALA A 241 1.86 -7.15 -14.86
C ALA A 241 3.31 -7.27 -14.36
N LYS A 242 4.30 -7.11 -15.25
CA LYS A 242 5.72 -7.07 -14.85
C LYS A 242 5.99 -5.95 -13.86
N SER A 243 5.44 -4.77 -14.10
CA SER A 243 5.65 -3.62 -13.21
C SER A 243 5.00 -3.82 -11.85
N LEU A 244 3.81 -4.43 -11.81
CA LEU A 244 3.10 -4.74 -10.56
C LEU A 244 3.75 -5.89 -9.78
N SER A 245 4.38 -6.86 -10.45
CA SER A 245 5.15 -7.93 -9.78
C SER A 245 6.36 -7.39 -9.03
N ILE A 246 6.97 -6.30 -9.52
CA ILE A 246 8.09 -5.63 -8.83
C ILE A 246 7.61 -5.03 -7.51
N ILE A 247 6.40 -4.46 -7.48
CA ILE A 247 5.81 -3.89 -6.26
C ILE A 247 5.61 -4.99 -5.20
N VAL A 248 5.10 -6.16 -5.60
CA VAL A 248 4.94 -7.29 -4.68
C VAL A 248 6.29 -7.81 -4.18
N GLY A 249 7.30 -7.91 -5.05
CA GLY A 249 8.65 -8.29 -4.65
C GLY A 249 9.28 -7.31 -3.66
N LEU A 250 9.10 -6.01 -3.88
CA LEU A 250 9.58 -4.97 -2.97
C LEU A 250 8.86 -5.00 -1.63
N PHE A 251 7.56 -5.23 -1.62
CA PHE A 251 6.82 -5.45 -0.37
C PHE A 251 7.43 -6.58 0.46
N ALA A 252 7.71 -7.74 -0.16
CA ALA A 252 8.34 -8.86 0.53
C ALA A 252 9.72 -8.49 1.08
N VAL A 253 10.57 -7.84 0.26
CA VAL A 253 11.91 -7.40 0.69
C VAL A 253 11.84 -6.43 1.87
N CYS A 254 10.84 -5.54 1.89
CA CYS A 254 10.72 -4.54 2.94
C CYS A 254 10.15 -5.09 4.25
N TRP A 255 9.23 -6.06 4.19
CA TRP A 255 8.50 -6.57 5.35
C TRP A 255 9.08 -7.85 5.96
N LEU A 256 9.69 -8.73 5.15
CA LEU A 256 10.23 -9.99 5.68
C LEU A 256 11.28 -9.79 6.79
N PRO A 257 12.19 -8.80 6.74
CA PRO A 257 13.18 -8.61 7.80
C PRO A 257 12.56 -8.43 9.19
N VAL A 258 11.52 -7.58 9.35
CA VAL A 258 10.89 -7.37 10.66
C VAL A 258 10.15 -8.63 11.14
N HIS A 259 9.50 -9.36 10.23
CA HIS A 259 8.85 -10.63 10.60
C HIS A 259 9.84 -11.73 10.99
N ILE A 260 10.98 -11.81 10.30
CA ILE A 260 12.06 -12.74 10.67
C ILE A 260 12.59 -12.40 12.06
N LEU A 261 12.79 -11.11 12.39
CA LEU A 261 13.19 -10.69 13.72
C LEU A 261 12.16 -11.06 14.80
N ASN A 262 10.86 -10.97 14.49
CA ASN A 262 9.81 -11.41 15.41
C ASN A 262 9.85 -12.94 15.62
N CYS A 263 10.09 -13.72 14.57
CA CYS A 263 10.31 -15.16 14.70
C CYS A 263 11.53 -15.47 15.57
N LEU A 264 12.65 -14.77 15.36
CA LEU A 264 13.84 -14.95 16.18
C LEU A 264 13.58 -14.60 17.65
N THR A 265 12.83 -13.54 17.90
CA THR A 265 12.44 -13.13 19.27
C THR A 265 11.57 -14.19 19.94
N LEU A 266 10.66 -14.82 19.21
CA LEU A 266 9.77 -15.86 19.76
C LEU A 266 10.49 -17.20 19.98
N PHE A 267 11.31 -17.64 19.03
CA PHE A 267 11.92 -18.97 19.06
C PHE A 267 13.28 -19.02 19.78
N TYR A 268 13.94 -17.87 19.96
CA TYR A 268 15.25 -17.75 20.60
C TYR A 268 15.24 -16.60 21.62
N GLU A 269 14.62 -16.82 22.78
CA GLU A 269 14.45 -15.81 23.84
C GLU A 269 15.78 -15.23 24.36
N GLU A 270 16.87 -16.01 24.33
CA GLU A 270 18.20 -15.56 24.78
C GLU A 270 18.98 -14.73 23.74
N LEU A 271 18.47 -14.61 22.50
CA LEU A 271 19.16 -13.90 21.44
C LEU A 271 19.08 -12.39 21.67
N LYS A 272 20.21 -11.79 22.10
CA LYS A 272 20.37 -10.33 22.13
C LYS A 272 20.41 -9.76 20.72
N LYS A 273 19.26 -9.35 20.20
CA LYS A 273 19.16 -8.63 18.92
C LYS A 273 19.74 -7.20 19.06
N PRO A 274 20.66 -6.76 18.19
CA PRO A 274 21.12 -5.38 18.22
C PRO A 274 19.97 -4.43 17.88
N GLU A 275 19.75 -3.39 18.70
CA GLU A 275 18.66 -2.41 18.49
C GLU A 275 18.70 -1.78 17.10
N VAL A 276 19.90 -1.54 16.56
CA VAL A 276 20.12 -1.00 15.21
C VAL A 276 19.44 -1.87 14.15
N VAL A 277 19.50 -3.20 14.28
CA VAL A 277 18.91 -4.13 13.32
C VAL A 277 17.38 -4.03 13.34
N MET A 278 16.79 -3.88 14.52
CA MET A 278 15.35 -3.68 14.67
C MET A 278 14.92 -2.34 14.03
N TYR A 279 15.61 -1.24 14.34
CA TYR A 279 15.29 0.06 13.75
C TYR A 279 15.44 0.05 12.22
N VAL A 280 16.48 -0.59 11.68
CA VAL A 280 16.64 -0.71 10.22
C VAL A 280 15.50 -1.50 9.60
N ALA A 281 15.06 -2.61 10.22
CA ALA A 281 13.94 -3.39 9.73
C ALA A 281 12.61 -2.61 9.76
N ILE A 282 12.37 -1.83 10.82
CA ILE A 282 11.19 -0.96 10.95
C ILE A 282 11.21 0.14 9.88
N ILE A 283 12.32 0.88 9.77
CA ILE A 283 12.53 1.91 8.73
C ILE A 283 12.27 1.32 7.34
N LEU A 284 12.81 0.14 7.07
CA LEU A 284 12.65 -0.52 5.78
C LEU A 284 11.18 -0.88 5.49
N SER A 285 10.44 -1.35 6.50
CA SER A 285 9.00 -1.62 6.35
C SER A 285 8.19 -0.36 6.05
N HIS A 286 8.50 0.78 6.68
CA HIS A 286 7.85 2.06 6.39
C HIS A 286 8.27 2.66 5.05
N ALA A 287 9.53 2.49 4.66
CA ALA A 287 10.05 2.96 3.38
C ALA A 287 9.28 2.36 2.19
N ASN A 288 8.72 1.16 2.33
CA ASN A 288 7.85 0.54 1.33
C ASN A 288 6.74 1.49 0.83
N SER A 289 6.13 2.25 1.74
CA SER A 289 5.04 3.17 1.41
C SER A 289 5.49 4.36 0.55
N ALA A 290 6.74 4.79 0.69
CA ALA A 290 7.33 5.88 -0.11
C ALA A 290 7.78 5.43 -1.51
N VAL A 291 8.09 4.14 -1.70
CA VAL A 291 8.63 3.62 -2.96
C VAL A 291 7.54 3.45 -4.04
N ASN A 292 6.29 3.19 -3.66
CA ASN A 292 5.20 2.91 -4.59
C ASN A 292 5.00 4.01 -5.67
N PRO A 293 4.85 5.31 -5.32
CA PRO A 293 4.76 6.40 -6.30
C PRO A 293 5.94 6.49 -7.27
N ILE A 294 7.15 6.20 -6.78
CA ILE A 294 8.38 6.20 -7.59
C ILE A 294 8.29 5.11 -8.65
N ILE A 295 7.88 3.90 -8.27
CA ILE A 295 7.68 2.79 -9.22
C ILE A 295 6.66 3.19 -10.29
N TYR A 296 5.52 3.77 -9.91
CA TYR A 296 4.51 4.20 -10.87
C TYR A 296 5.05 5.24 -11.85
N ALA A 297 5.81 6.22 -11.37
CA ALA A 297 6.42 7.26 -12.21
C ALA A 297 7.42 6.71 -13.23
N TYR A 298 8.19 5.67 -12.88
CA TYR A 298 9.17 5.07 -13.80
C TYR A 298 8.56 4.02 -14.73
N ARG A 299 7.57 3.26 -14.24
CA ARG A 299 7.11 2.02 -14.90
C ARG A 299 5.77 2.14 -15.60
N ILE A 300 4.89 3.03 -15.14
CA ILE A 300 3.54 3.18 -15.70
C ILE A 300 3.46 4.50 -16.46
N GLN A 301 3.43 4.40 -17.80
CA GLN A 301 3.50 5.56 -18.69
C GLN A 301 2.37 6.56 -18.45
N ASP A 302 1.15 6.10 -18.19
CA ASP A 302 0.00 6.96 -17.98
C ASP A 302 0.10 7.76 -16.67
N PHE A 303 0.60 7.14 -15.60
CA PHE A 303 0.93 7.85 -14.35
C PHE A 303 2.05 8.84 -14.57
N ARG A 304 3.16 8.42 -15.21
CA ARG A 304 4.30 9.31 -15.50
C ARG A 304 3.88 10.58 -16.25
N ASN A 305 3.06 10.43 -17.28
CA ASN A 305 2.58 11.54 -18.09
C ASN A 305 1.66 12.45 -17.28
N THR A 306 0.79 11.86 -16.44
CA THR A 306 -0.14 12.63 -15.59
C THR A 306 0.62 13.38 -14.49
N PHE A 307 1.61 12.76 -13.85
CA PHE A 307 2.48 13.41 -12.86
C PHE A 307 3.21 14.60 -13.45
N ARG A 308 3.79 14.46 -14.66
CA ARG A 308 4.44 15.58 -15.35
C ARG A 308 3.48 16.74 -15.62
N LYS A 309 2.23 16.45 -16.02
CA LYS A 309 1.21 17.48 -16.24
C LYS A 309 0.86 18.21 -14.94
N ILE A 310 0.60 17.47 -13.85
CA ILE A 310 0.30 18.05 -12.53
C ILE A 310 1.45 18.96 -12.07
N LEU A 311 2.69 18.46 -12.12
CA LEU A 311 3.88 19.19 -11.72
C LEU A 311 4.11 20.45 -12.59
N ALA A 312 3.94 20.35 -13.90
CA ALA A 312 4.10 21.49 -14.81
C ALA A 312 3.06 22.60 -14.58
N GLN A 313 1.79 22.22 -14.38
CA GLN A 313 0.68 23.15 -14.22
C GLN A 313 0.68 23.82 -12.83
N HIS A 314 0.97 23.07 -11.76
CA HIS A 314 0.75 23.55 -10.39
C HIS A 314 2.03 23.98 -9.67
N PHE A 315 3.20 23.41 -10.01
CA PHE A 315 4.45 23.69 -9.31
C PHE A 315 5.45 24.48 -10.16
N LEU A 316 5.38 24.37 -11.49
CA LEU A 316 6.29 25.08 -12.40
C LEU A 316 5.66 26.31 -13.09
N CYS A 317 4.43 26.69 -12.70
CA CYS A 317 3.71 27.86 -13.21
C CYS A 317 3.70 27.98 -14.74
N ARG A 318 3.77 26.87 -15.48
CA ARG A 318 3.74 26.91 -16.94
C ARG A 318 2.28 26.88 -17.37
N LYS A 319 1.71 28.07 -17.56
CA LYS A 319 0.41 28.27 -18.23
C LYS A 319 0.43 27.46 -19.53
N GLU A 320 -0.55 26.58 -19.69
CA GLU A 320 -0.68 25.70 -20.84
C GLU A 320 -1.05 26.54 -22.08
N GLU A 321 -0.06 27.03 -22.84
CA GLU A 321 -0.27 27.58 -24.20
C GLU A 321 -0.55 26.48 -25.25
N LEU A 322 -0.66 25.21 -24.84
CA LEU A 322 -0.71 24.05 -25.73
C LEU A 322 -2.12 23.65 -26.22
N TYR A 323 -3.18 24.39 -25.84
CA TYR A 323 -4.54 24.14 -26.35
C TYR A 323 -4.97 25.03 -27.53
N LEU A 324 -4.21 26.09 -27.89
CA LEU A 324 -4.56 26.96 -29.01
C LEU A 324 -3.89 26.60 -30.34
N SER A 325 -2.84 25.76 -30.36
CA SER A 325 -2.17 25.42 -31.63
C SER A 325 -2.87 24.31 -32.44
N SER A 326 -3.90 23.64 -31.89
CA SER A 326 -4.64 22.59 -32.62
C SER A 326 -5.91 23.09 -33.34
N ASN A 327 -6.38 24.31 -33.06
CA ASN A 327 -7.57 24.90 -33.68
C ASN A 327 -7.27 26.02 -34.68
N GLY A 328 -5.99 26.32 -34.95
CA GLY A 328 -5.57 27.43 -35.81
C GLY A 328 -5.22 27.09 -37.27
N SER A 329 -5.23 25.83 -37.70
CA SER A 329 -4.73 25.46 -39.05
C SER A 329 -5.76 24.79 -39.97
N ARG A 330 -7.06 25.05 -39.77
CA ARG A 330 -8.13 24.58 -40.68
C ARG A 330 -9.16 25.65 -41.04
N ARG A 331 -8.73 26.90 -41.16
CA ARG A 331 -9.60 27.98 -41.63
C ARG A 331 -8.83 28.99 -42.48
N ASN A 332 -8.47 28.58 -43.70
CA ASN A 332 -8.38 29.47 -44.88
C ASN A 332 -7.91 28.67 -46.11
N ARG A 333 -8.86 27.97 -46.73
CA ARG A 333 -8.88 27.68 -48.16
C ARG A 333 -10.29 27.20 -48.45
N ASP A 334 -11.13 28.16 -48.84
CA ASP A 334 -12.31 27.99 -49.70
C ASP A 334 -12.97 29.37 -49.80
N GLN A 335 -12.35 30.22 -50.62
CA GLN A 335 -12.94 31.45 -51.10
C GLN A 335 -13.83 31.05 -52.30
N ILE A 336 -15.04 30.56 -52.01
CA ILE A 336 -16.07 30.36 -53.04
C ILE A 336 -16.70 31.72 -53.32
N HIS A 337 -16.40 32.23 -54.50
CA HIS A 337 -17.04 33.35 -55.15
C HIS A 337 -18.53 33.03 -55.35
N MET A 338 -19.43 33.73 -54.68
CA MET A 338 -20.83 33.88 -55.10
C MET A 338 -21.09 35.37 -55.28
N THR A 339 -20.88 35.82 -56.52
CA THR A 339 -21.44 37.07 -57.03
C THR A 339 -22.94 36.90 -57.18
N ILE A 340 -23.68 37.76 -56.50
CA ILE A 340 -25.11 37.97 -56.65
C ILE A 340 -25.31 38.70 -57.98
N ASP A 341 -26.12 38.11 -58.88
CA ASP A 341 -26.66 38.80 -60.06
C ASP A 341 -27.64 39.90 -59.63
N PRO A 342 -27.54 41.10 -60.22
CA PRO A 342 -28.68 41.98 -60.39
C PRO A 342 -28.99 42.15 -61.89
N LEU A 343 -30.26 41.92 -62.25
CA LEU A 343 -30.93 42.34 -63.50
C LEU A 343 -30.61 41.54 -64.78
N LEU A 344 -31.43 40.50 -65.04
CA LEU A 344 -32.23 40.31 -66.27
C LEU A 344 -33.17 39.10 -66.15
#